data_AF-A0A4U1BCW4-F1
#
_entry.id   AF-A0A4U1BCW4-F1
#
_cell.length_a   1.000
_cell.length_b   1.000
_cell.length_c   1.000
_cell.angle_alpha   90.00
_cell.angle_beta   90.00
_cell.angle_gamma   90.00
#
_symmetry.space_group_name_H-M   'P 1'
#
loop_
_entity.id
_entity.type
_entity.pdbx_description
1 polymer ?
#
loop_
_entity_poly.entity_id
_entity_poly.type
_entity_poly.pdbx_seq_one_letter_code
_entity_poly.pdbx_strand_id
1 'polypeptide(L)'
;MKAKLGQMVLGASVIALGILGLQETAVPKQGQVGQSARAMEALILGQERKPELTLDLDVYGGERRWLYGMYHSAIGHPPGPQRQRALGELVEAALAADDFNMALLAAQQVPSERVRSSLLGQIVDRAIATSSQLEYAALAVTMIPSVQGQKAAMDRLVNAYVELLYRSGGKHPGEKLEL
;
A
#
# COMPACT_ATOMS: atom_id res chain seq x y z
N MET A 1 -5.24 53.42 22.99
CA MET A 1 -6.38 52.49 23.13
C MET A 1 -5.95 51.13 22.59
N LYS A 2 -6.05 50.08 23.41
CA LYS A 2 -5.68 48.69 23.10
C LYS A 2 -6.95 47.88 22.81
N ALA A 3 -6.94 47.08 21.74
CA ALA A 3 -7.74 45.86 21.54
C ALA A 3 -6.95 45.01 20.50
N LYS A 4 -6.18 43.98 20.87
CA LYS A 4 -6.48 42.59 21.30
C LYS A 4 -7.19 41.69 20.26
N LEU A 5 -6.48 40.61 19.92
CA LEU A 5 -6.88 39.27 19.42
C LEU A 5 -7.66 39.25 18.09
N GLY A 6 -7.36 38.39 17.13
CA GLY A 6 -6.72 37.07 17.18
C GLY A 6 -7.60 36.15 16.34
N GLN A 7 -7.08 35.64 15.21
CA GLN A 7 -7.67 34.53 14.49
C GLN A 7 -6.61 33.45 14.33
N MET A 8 -6.48 32.66 15.40
CA MET A 8 -6.15 31.25 15.32
C MET A 8 -7.30 30.54 14.61
N VAL A 9 -7.02 29.88 13.50
CA VAL A 9 -7.87 28.79 13.03
C VAL A 9 -7.34 27.51 13.65
N LEU A 10 -7.99 27.11 14.74
CA LEU A 10 -8.16 25.71 15.17
C LEU A 10 -8.63 24.89 13.94
N GLY A 11 -8.23 23.65 13.67
CA GLY A 11 -7.74 22.60 14.54
C GLY A 11 -8.29 21.30 13.94
N ALA A 12 -7.43 20.32 13.71
CA ALA A 12 -7.83 18.93 13.46
C ALA A 12 -6.79 18.01 14.10
N SER A 13 -6.73 18.06 15.43
CA SER A 13 -6.12 17.02 16.25
C SER A 13 -7.08 15.84 16.31
N VAL A 14 -6.86 14.84 15.45
CA VAL A 14 -7.27 13.43 15.63
C VAL A 14 -6.19 12.67 14.87
N ILE A 15 -5.29 11.89 15.48
CA ILE A 15 -5.56 10.54 15.95
C ILE A 15 -4.67 10.24 17.16
N ALA A 16 -5.31 10.22 18.33
CA ALA A 16 -4.89 9.32 19.40
C ALA A 16 -5.56 7.97 19.13
N LEU A 17 -4.80 6.94 18.73
CA LEU A 17 -5.25 5.55 18.79
C LEU A 17 -4.05 4.63 19.07
N GLY A 18 -3.82 4.39 20.36
CA GLY A 18 -3.63 3.03 20.84
C GLY A 18 -2.24 2.41 20.74
N ILE A 19 -1.17 3.12 21.09
CA ILE A 19 0.06 2.48 21.58
C ILE A 19 0.11 2.67 23.09
N LEU A 20 -0.70 1.93 23.85
CA LEU A 20 -0.42 1.60 25.27
C LEU A 20 -1.53 0.71 25.83
N GLY A 21 -1.16 -0.54 26.11
CA GLY A 21 -1.99 -1.49 26.84
C GLY A 21 -1.99 -2.86 26.18
N LEU A 22 -0.94 -3.65 26.44
CA LEU A 22 -1.01 -5.05 26.87
C LEU A 22 0.42 -5.60 26.97
N GLN A 23 0.99 -5.49 28.17
CA GLN A 23 1.79 -6.58 28.69
C GLN A 23 0.83 -7.77 28.82
N GLU A 24 0.82 -8.67 27.84
CA GLU A 24 0.44 -10.06 28.06
C GLU A 24 0.96 -10.88 26.89
N THR A 25 1.64 -11.96 27.22
CA THR A 25 2.14 -12.99 26.31
C THR A 25 0.96 -13.64 25.59
N ALA A 26 0.51 -13.06 24.50
CA ALA A 26 -0.52 -13.63 23.66
C ALA A 26 -0.07 -13.57 22.21
N VAL A 27 0.19 -14.75 21.65
CA VAL A 27 0.32 -14.98 20.21
C VAL A 27 -0.84 -14.24 19.52
N PRO A 28 -0.59 -13.31 18.59
CA PRO A 28 -1.65 -12.54 17.96
C PRO A 28 -2.59 -13.49 17.22
N LYS A 29 -3.86 -13.54 17.65
CA LYS A 29 -4.88 -14.35 16.98
C LYS A 29 -5.14 -13.78 15.59
N GLN A 30 -5.23 -14.70 14.65
CA GLN A 30 -5.33 -14.59 13.19
C GLN A 30 -6.38 -13.59 12.63
N GLY A 31 -7.22 -12.98 13.47
CA GLY A 31 -8.23 -11.98 13.09
C GLY A 31 -7.89 -10.50 13.37
N GLN A 32 -6.92 -10.20 14.24
CA GLN A 32 -6.58 -8.82 14.61
C GLN A 32 -5.79 -8.08 13.51
N VAL A 33 -4.88 -8.79 12.82
CA VAL A 33 -4.05 -8.20 11.75
C VAL A 33 -4.90 -7.69 10.57
N GLY A 34 -5.95 -8.43 10.21
CA GLY A 34 -6.87 -8.01 9.16
C GLY A 34 -7.72 -6.78 9.54
N GLN A 35 -8.03 -6.60 10.83
CA GLN A 35 -8.76 -5.43 11.31
C GLN A 35 -7.88 -4.19 11.35
N SER A 36 -6.63 -4.31 11.80
CA SER A 36 -5.66 -3.20 11.77
C SER A 36 -5.33 -2.77 10.34
N ALA A 37 -5.21 -3.73 9.41
CA ALA A 37 -5.00 -3.42 8.00
C ALA A 37 -6.18 -2.67 7.38
N ARG A 38 -7.42 -3.06 7.70
CA ARG A 38 -8.64 -2.36 7.27
C ARG A 38 -8.82 -0.99 7.90
N ALA A 39 -8.45 -0.84 9.18
CA ALA A 39 -8.48 0.45 9.86
C ALA A 39 -7.44 1.41 9.25
N MET A 40 -6.23 0.91 8.92
CA MET A 40 -5.22 1.69 8.23
C MET A 40 -5.63 2.00 6.79
N GLU A 41 -6.22 1.03 6.08
CA GLU A 41 -6.84 1.25 4.76
C GLU A 41 -7.89 2.36 4.85
N ALA A 42 -8.78 2.35 5.85
CA ALA A 42 -9.79 3.40 6.04
C ALA A 42 -9.21 4.75 6.49
N LEU A 43 -8.04 4.79 7.13
CA LEU A 43 -7.36 6.02 7.53
C LEU A 43 -6.55 6.63 6.37
N ILE A 44 -5.90 5.77 5.57
CA ILE A 44 -5.16 6.13 4.36
C ILE A 44 -6.12 6.54 3.25
N LEU A 45 -7.14 5.71 2.97
CA LEU A 45 -8.16 5.96 1.96
C LEU A 45 -9.32 6.80 2.51
N GLY A 46 -9.20 7.31 3.74
CA GLY A 46 -10.23 8.08 4.45
C GLY A 46 -10.65 9.38 3.76
N GLN A 47 -9.96 9.80 2.70
CA GLN A 47 -10.40 10.86 1.78
C GLN A 47 -10.13 10.53 0.29
N GLU A 48 -9.44 9.44 -0.03
CA GLU A 48 -9.02 9.10 -1.40
C GLU A 48 -9.59 7.74 -1.82
N ARG A 49 -10.29 7.72 -2.96
CA ARG A 49 -10.88 6.49 -3.52
C ARG A 49 -9.82 5.41 -3.65
N LYS A 50 -10.11 4.22 -3.11
CA LYS A 50 -9.38 2.98 -3.41
C LYS A 50 -9.13 2.89 -4.92
N PRO A 51 -7.87 2.70 -5.37
CA PRO A 51 -7.62 2.56 -6.79
C PRO A 51 -8.37 1.33 -7.32
N GLU A 52 -9.23 1.58 -8.31
CA GLU A 52 -9.96 0.52 -9.00
C GLU A 52 -9.04 -0.11 -10.03
N LEU A 53 -8.73 -1.39 -9.85
CA LEU A 53 -7.86 -2.10 -10.78
C LEU A 53 -8.63 -2.45 -12.04
N THR A 54 -8.20 -1.90 -13.19
CA THR A 54 -8.88 -2.12 -14.46
C THR A 54 -7.91 -2.17 -15.63
N LEU A 55 -8.27 -2.95 -16.65
CA LEU A 55 -7.60 -2.95 -17.96
C LEU A 55 -8.23 -1.94 -18.93
N ASP A 56 -9.33 -1.31 -18.54
CA ASP A 56 -10.06 -0.34 -19.35
C ASP A 56 -9.53 1.09 -19.13
N LEU A 57 -8.21 1.24 -19.31
CA LEU A 57 -7.54 2.53 -19.30
C LEU A 57 -6.99 2.80 -20.70
N ASP A 58 -7.20 4.03 -21.21
CA ASP A 58 -6.74 4.44 -22.55
C ASP A 58 -5.24 4.16 -22.78
N VAL A 59 -4.43 4.23 -21.72
CA VAL A 59 -2.99 3.95 -21.76
C VAL A 59 -2.69 2.53 -22.26
N TYR A 60 -3.56 1.56 -22.03
CA TYR A 60 -3.42 0.18 -22.51
C TYR A 60 -3.85 -0.01 -23.97
N GLY A 61 -4.59 0.94 -24.54
CA GLY A 61 -4.81 1.04 -25.98
C GLY A 61 -3.66 1.75 -26.72
N GLY A 62 -2.90 2.58 -26.01
CA GLY A 62 -1.83 3.43 -26.54
C GLY A 62 -0.44 3.04 -26.06
N GLU A 63 0.18 3.95 -25.30
CA GLU A 63 1.60 3.89 -24.88
C GLU A 63 1.99 2.57 -24.19
N ARG A 64 1.10 2.03 -23.35
CA ARG A 64 1.31 0.82 -22.56
C ARG A 64 0.59 -0.40 -23.14
N ARG A 65 0.25 -0.37 -24.43
CA ARG A 65 -0.32 -1.54 -25.13
C ARG A 65 0.53 -2.80 -25.03
N TRP A 66 1.84 -2.65 -24.90
CA TRP A 66 2.76 -3.76 -24.72
C TRP A 66 2.55 -4.48 -23.36
N LEU A 67 2.27 -3.74 -22.28
CA LEU A 67 1.92 -4.34 -20.97
C LEU A 67 0.60 -5.11 -21.05
N TYR A 68 -0.39 -4.56 -21.75
CA TYR A 68 -1.66 -5.24 -22.00
C TYR A 68 -1.46 -6.56 -22.79
N GLY A 69 -0.62 -6.53 -23.83
CA GLY A 69 -0.25 -7.71 -24.59
C GLY A 69 0.42 -8.77 -23.70
N MET A 70 1.41 -8.36 -22.89
CA MET A 70 2.08 -9.25 -21.94
C MET A 70 1.10 -9.87 -20.94
N TYR A 71 0.14 -9.10 -20.41
CA TYR A 71 -0.89 -9.60 -19.51
C TYR A 71 -1.71 -10.72 -20.15
N HIS A 72 -2.27 -10.45 -21.33
CA HIS A 72 -3.08 -11.43 -22.05
C HIS A 72 -2.29 -12.68 -22.47
N SER A 73 -1.03 -12.52 -22.88
CA SER A 73 -0.14 -13.65 -23.15
C SER A 73 0.12 -14.47 -21.88
N ALA A 74 0.42 -13.83 -20.76
CA ALA A 74 0.71 -14.51 -19.49
C ALA A 74 -0.50 -15.30 -18.97
N ILE A 75 -1.70 -14.72 -18.97
CA ILE A 75 -2.92 -15.41 -18.51
C ILE A 75 -3.44 -16.45 -19.49
N GLY A 76 -3.04 -16.37 -20.77
CA GLY A 76 -3.36 -17.37 -21.79
C GLY A 76 -2.67 -18.71 -21.56
N HIS A 77 -1.61 -18.75 -20.76
CA HIS A 77 -0.99 -20.01 -20.34
C HIS A 77 -1.85 -20.73 -19.28
N PRO A 78 -1.87 -22.08 -19.29
CA PRO A 78 -2.43 -22.85 -18.18
C PRO A 78 -1.77 -22.49 -16.83
N PRO A 79 -2.48 -22.59 -15.70
CA PRO A 79 -1.89 -22.43 -14.38
C PRO A 79 -0.68 -23.36 -14.21
N GLY A 80 0.48 -22.79 -13.89
CA GLY A 80 1.72 -23.54 -13.75
C GLY A 80 2.95 -22.65 -13.75
N PRO A 81 4.16 -23.25 -13.75
CA PRO A 81 5.42 -22.52 -13.66
C PRO A 81 5.63 -21.49 -14.77
N GLN A 82 5.18 -21.79 -15.99
CA GLN A 82 5.29 -20.87 -17.15
C GLN A 82 4.45 -19.62 -16.95
N ARG A 83 3.15 -19.78 -16.63
CA ARG A 83 2.26 -18.64 -16.31
C ARG A 83 2.79 -17.83 -15.14
N GLN A 84 3.25 -18.49 -14.07
CA GLN A 84 3.80 -17.81 -12.91
C GLN A 84 5.04 -16.99 -13.25
N ARG A 85 5.94 -17.52 -14.09
CA ARG A 85 7.12 -16.78 -14.56
C ARG A 85 6.72 -15.58 -15.41
N ALA A 86 5.84 -15.77 -16.38
CA ALA A 86 5.38 -14.69 -17.26
C ALA A 86 4.67 -13.57 -16.47
N LEU A 87 3.86 -13.91 -15.47
CA LEU A 87 3.23 -12.93 -14.58
C LEU A 87 4.25 -12.21 -13.70
N GLY A 88 5.28 -12.91 -13.21
CA GLY A 88 6.38 -12.29 -12.48
C GLY A 88 7.15 -11.28 -13.34
N GLU A 89 7.52 -11.67 -14.56
CA GLU A 89 8.18 -10.79 -15.54
C GLU A 89 7.30 -9.57 -15.89
N LEU A 90 5.99 -9.76 -15.99
CA LEU A 90 5.05 -8.66 -16.18
C LEU A 90 5.01 -7.70 -14.98
N VAL A 91 5.01 -8.21 -13.74
CA VAL A 91 5.06 -7.34 -12.55
C VAL A 91 6.32 -6.48 -12.60
N GLU A 92 7.48 -7.05 -12.89
CA GLU A 92 8.74 -6.31 -12.99
C GLU A 92 8.68 -5.24 -14.09
N ALA A 93 8.18 -5.59 -15.27
CA ALA A 93 8.07 -4.66 -16.38
C ALA A 93 7.06 -3.52 -16.10
N ALA A 94 5.95 -3.84 -15.44
CA ALA A 94 4.96 -2.86 -15.02
C ALA A 94 5.54 -1.89 -13.98
N LEU A 95 6.27 -2.38 -12.98
CA LEU A 95 6.94 -1.55 -11.97
C LEU A 95 8.05 -0.67 -12.57
N ALA A 96 8.77 -1.15 -13.59
CA ALA A 96 9.74 -0.36 -14.33
C ALA A 96 9.11 0.79 -15.14
N ALA A 97 7.84 0.64 -15.51
CA ALA A 97 7.04 1.66 -16.19
C ALA A 97 6.16 2.49 -15.22
N ASP A 98 6.35 2.35 -13.92
CA ASP A 98 5.51 2.95 -12.86
C ASP A 98 4.01 2.67 -13.08
N ASP A 99 3.67 1.45 -13.50
CA ASP A 99 2.30 0.96 -13.70
C ASP A 99 1.88 0.01 -12.56
N PHE A 100 1.50 0.59 -11.42
CA PHE A 100 1.06 -0.16 -10.25
C PHE A 100 -0.27 -0.89 -10.47
N ASN A 101 -1.13 -0.38 -11.36
CA ASN A 101 -2.38 -1.01 -11.73
C ASN A 101 -2.14 -2.37 -12.40
N MET A 102 -1.31 -2.40 -13.45
CA MET A 102 -0.94 -3.63 -14.15
C MET A 102 -0.14 -4.59 -13.25
N ALA A 103 0.79 -4.06 -12.44
CA ALA A 103 1.57 -4.87 -11.52
C ALA A 103 0.66 -5.63 -10.53
N LEU A 104 -0.36 -4.96 -9.97
CA LEU A 104 -1.31 -5.60 -9.06
C LEU A 104 -2.21 -6.61 -9.78
N LEU A 105 -2.74 -6.27 -10.95
CA LEU A 105 -3.52 -7.19 -11.76
C LEU A 105 -2.72 -8.47 -12.05
N ALA A 106 -1.46 -8.33 -12.48
CA ALA A 106 -0.59 -9.47 -12.77
C ALA A 106 -0.28 -10.32 -11.52
N ALA A 107 0.08 -9.68 -10.40
CA ALA A 107 0.39 -10.38 -9.15
C ALA A 107 -0.80 -11.21 -8.64
N GLN A 108 -2.04 -10.70 -8.75
CA GLN A 108 -3.25 -11.42 -8.36
C GLN A 108 -3.48 -12.71 -9.16
N GLN A 109 -3.06 -12.73 -10.43
CA GLN A 109 -3.22 -13.89 -11.30
C GLN A 109 -2.22 -15.02 -11.01
N VAL A 110 -1.24 -14.79 -10.12
CA VAL A 110 -0.23 -15.79 -9.77
C VAL A 110 -0.84 -16.88 -8.88
N PRO A 111 -0.83 -18.17 -9.28
CA PRO A 111 -1.48 -19.23 -8.51
C PRO A 111 -0.79 -19.49 -7.16
N SER A 112 0.56 -19.54 -7.15
CA SER A 112 1.32 -19.82 -5.92
C SER A 112 1.22 -18.66 -4.94
N GLU A 113 0.69 -18.92 -3.75
CA GLU A 113 0.55 -17.90 -2.71
C GLU A 113 1.89 -17.32 -2.25
N ARG A 114 2.92 -18.17 -2.20
CA ARG A 114 4.28 -17.75 -1.84
C ARG A 114 4.82 -16.74 -2.85
N VAL A 115 4.67 -17.03 -4.14
CA VAL A 115 5.16 -16.13 -5.19
C VAL A 115 4.30 -14.88 -5.29
N ARG A 116 2.97 -15.02 -5.19
CA ARG A 116 2.04 -13.88 -5.12
C ARG A 116 2.38 -12.94 -3.95
N SER A 117 2.62 -13.48 -2.76
CA SER A 117 3.03 -12.68 -1.59
C SER A 117 4.35 -11.95 -1.83
N SER A 118 5.32 -12.61 -2.49
CA SER A 118 6.61 -12.00 -2.84
C SER A 118 6.44 -10.82 -3.79
N LEU A 119 5.66 -10.99 -4.86
CA LEU A 119 5.40 -9.95 -5.85
C LEU A 119 4.62 -8.77 -5.25
N LEU A 120 3.60 -9.05 -4.43
CA LEU A 120 2.86 -8.00 -3.72
C LEU A 120 3.75 -7.22 -2.74
N GLY A 121 4.68 -7.90 -2.06
CA GLY A 121 5.68 -7.23 -1.22
C GLY A 121 6.57 -6.27 -2.01
N GLN A 122 7.04 -6.68 -3.20
CA GLN A 122 7.82 -5.81 -4.08
C GLN A 122 7.02 -4.58 -4.56
N ILE A 123 5.74 -4.77 -4.88
CA ILE A 123 4.82 -3.69 -5.25
C ILE A 123 4.69 -2.68 -4.09
N VAL A 124 4.49 -3.16 -2.85
CA VAL A 124 4.46 -2.31 -1.65
C VAL A 124 5.74 -1.48 -1.54
N ASP A 125 6.89 -2.14 -1.63
CA ASP A 125 8.19 -1.49 -1.44
C ASP A 125 8.47 -0.44 -2.53
N ARG A 126 8.13 -0.74 -3.79
CA ARG A 126 8.29 0.19 -4.92
C ARG A 126 7.33 1.38 -4.83
N ALA A 127 6.10 1.15 -4.40
CA ALA A 127 5.10 2.20 -4.21
C ALA A 127 5.51 3.16 -3.08
N ILE A 128 6.02 2.61 -1.96
CA ILE A 128 6.59 3.40 -0.85
C ILE A 128 7.77 4.26 -1.34
N ALA A 129 8.70 3.68 -2.10
CA ALA A 129 9.87 4.39 -2.59
C ALA A 129 9.52 5.60 -3.48
N THR A 130 8.37 5.55 -4.15
CA THR A 130 7.89 6.63 -5.03
C THR A 130 7.12 7.71 -4.26
N SER A 131 6.67 7.43 -3.02
CA SER A 131 5.95 8.32 -2.09
C SER A 131 4.62 8.90 -2.59
N SER A 132 4.33 8.90 -3.89
CA SER A 132 3.10 9.42 -4.50
C SER A 132 2.11 8.32 -4.92
N GLN A 133 2.33 7.08 -4.48
CA GLN A 133 1.57 5.88 -4.89
C GLN A 133 1.20 5.02 -3.67
N LEU A 134 1.09 5.65 -2.49
CA LEU A 134 0.87 4.94 -1.23
C LEU A 134 -0.51 4.28 -1.15
N GLU A 135 -1.47 4.73 -1.95
CA GLU A 135 -2.77 4.09 -2.15
C GLU A 135 -2.64 2.70 -2.80
N TYR A 136 -1.72 2.54 -3.77
CA TYR A 136 -1.40 1.25 -4.35
C TYR A 136 -0.61 0.36 -3.38
N ALA A 137 0.26 0.95 -2.55
CA ALA A 137 0.92 0.20 -1.48
C ALA A 137 -0.11 -0.35 -0.48
N ALA A 138 -1.07 0.48 -0.03
CA ALA A 138 -2.15 0.07 0.85
C ALA A 138 -2.97 -1.06 0.22
N LEU A 139 -3.35 -0.90 -1.04
CA LEU A 139 -4.08 -1.93 -1.78
C LEU A 139 -3.31 -3.25 -1.83
N ALA A 140 -2.02 -3.21 -2.17
CA ALA A 140 -1.15 -4.37 -2.22
C ALA A 140 -1.07 -5.12 -0.89
N VAL A 141 -0.96 -4.40 0.25
CA VAL A 141 -0.94 -5.02 1.59
C VAL A 141 -2.21 -5.83 1.86
N THR A 142 -3.38 -5.33 1.44
CA THR A 142 -4.65 -6.06 1.62
C THR A 142 -4.74 -7.33 0.78
N MET A 143 -3.97 -7.41 -0.30
CA MET A 143 -3.96 -8.55 -1.23
C MET A 143 -2.95 -9.64 -0.83
N ILE A 144 -2.04 -9.37 0.11
CA ILE A 144 -1.06 -10.36 0.56
C ILE A 144 -1.79 -11.49 1.33
N PRO A 145 -1.72 -12.75 0.86
CA PRO A 145 -2.47 -13.84 1.49
C PRO A 145 -1.86 -14.30 2.82
N SER A 146 -0.54 -14.19 2.98
CA SER A 146 0.14 -14.56 4.22
C SER A 146 -0.05 -13.50 5.30
N VAL A 147 -0.56 -13.89 6.47
CA VAL A 147 -0.68 -13.00 7.64
C VAL A 147 0.66 -12.38 8.03
N GLN A 148 1.74 -13.17 8.01
CA GLN A 148 3.07 -12.67 8.35
C GLN A 148 3.58 -11.68 7.29
N GLY A 149 3.35 -11.98 6.01
CA GLY A 149 3.69 -11.07 4.91
C GLY A 149 2.91 -9.77 4.97
N GLN A 150 1.61 -9.85 5.22
CA GLN A 150 0.73 -8.70 5.38
C GLN A 150 1.17 -7.82 6.55
N LYS A 151 1.46 -8.41 7.72
CA LYS A 151 1.97 -7.66 8.87
C LYS A 151 3.27 -6.93 8.53
N ALA A 152 4.24 -7.64 7.95
CA ALA A 152 5.53 -7.06 7.61
C ALA A 152 5.42 -5.92 6.58
N ALA A 153 4.52 -6.05 5.60
CA ALA A 153 4.27 -5.01 4.61
C ALA A 153 3.51 -3.80 5.21
N MET A 154 2.56 -4.05 6.11
CA MET A 154 1.87 -3.01 6.86
C MET A 154 2.84 -2.20 7.73
N ASP A 155 3.75 -2.86 8.45
CA ASP A 155 4.75 -2.19 9.28
C ASP A 155 5.60 -1.21 8.43
N ARG A 156 5.97 -1.59 7.20
CA ARG A 156 6.70 -0.71 6.27
C ARG A 156 5.85 0.45 5.75
N LEU A 157 4.60 0.19 5.40
CA LEU A 157 3.67 1.21 4.92
C LEU A 157 3.41 2.28 5.99
N VAL A 158 3.15 1.86 7.24
CA VAL A 158 2.96 2.78 8.37
C VAL A 158 4.18 3.65 8.57
N ASN A 159 5.39 3.06 8.55
CA ASN A 159 6.62 3.83 8.67
C ASN A 159 6.77 4.86 7.53
N ALA A 160 6.43 4.49 6.29
CA ALA A 160 6.47 5.41 5.16
C ALA A 160 5.54 6.61 5.33
N TYR A 161 4.33 6.40 5.84
CA TYR A 161 3.38 7.48 6.14
C TYR A 161 3.89 8.41 7.24
N VAL A 162 4.42 7.83 8.31
CA VAL A 162 5.00 8.56 9.42
C VAL A 162 6.14 9.47 8.92
N GLU A 163 7.04 8.94 8.09
CA GLU A 163 8.11 9.72 7.44
C GLU A 163 7.58 10.84 6.52
N LEU A 164 6.50 10.58 5.76
CA LEU A 164 5.88 11.59 4.89
C LEU A 164 5.31 12.76 5.71
N LEU A 165 4.66 12.46 6.84
CA LEU A 165 4.15 13.48 7.76
C LEU A 165 5.28 14.34 8.35
N TYR A 166 6.47 13.77 8.60
CA TYR A 166 7.63 14.54 9.06
C TYR A 166 8.23 15.42 7.98
N ARG A 167 8.38 14.90 6.76
CA ARG A 167 8.86 15.71 5.64
C ARG A 167 7.95 16.90 5.33
N SER A 168 6.67 16.80 5.64
CA SER A 168 5.68 17.89 5.49
C SER A 168 5.60 18.84 6.69
N GLY A 169 6.48 18.69 7.70
CA GLY A 169 6.58 19.61 8.85
C GLY A 169 5.88 19.12 10.14
N GLY A 170 5.45 17.86 10.19
CA GLY A 170 4.99 17.21 11.43
C GLY A 170 6.15 16.95 12.42
N LYS A 171 5.83 16.70 13.70
CA LYS A 171 6.81 16.36 14.77
C LYS A 171 6.80 14.88 15.14
N HIS A 172 7.97 14.30 15.45
CA HIS A 172 8.10 12.88 15.79
C HIS A 172 7.27 12.48 17.04
N PRO A 173 6.79 11.22 17.14
CA PRO A 173 6.06 10.76 18.30
C PRO A 173 7.10 10.58 19.42
N GLY A 174 7.08 11.47 20.41
CA GLY A 174 8.06 11.52 21.49
C GLY A 174 9.05 12.69 21.44
N GLU A 175 8.97 13.56 20.42
CA GLU A 175 9.64 14.86 20.49
C GLU A 175 9.00 15.72 21.59
N LYS A 176 9.80 16.11 22.58
CA LYS A 176 9.34 17.04 23.62
C LYS A 176 8.96 18.36 22.96
N LEU A 177 7.75 18.84 23.28
CA LEU A 177 7.38 20.22 23.04
C LEU A 177 8.26 21.08 23.95
N GLU A 178 9.32 21.67 23.40
CA GLU A 178 9.88 22.86 24.02
C GLU A 178 8.83 23.97 23.88
N LEU A 179 8.17 24.26 25.00
CA LEU A 179 7.26 25.38 25.22
C LEU A 179 8.06 26.63 25.58
#